data_AF-A0A358QS28-F1
#
_entry.id   AF-A0A358QS28-F1
#
_cell.length_a   1.000
_cell.length_b   1.000
_cell.length_c   1.000
_cell.angle_alpha   90.00
_cell.angle_beta   90.00
_cell.angle_gamma   90.00
#
_symmetry.space_group_name_H-M   'P 1'
#
loop_
_entity.id
_entity.type
_entity.pdbx_description
1 polymer ?
#
loop_
_entity_poly.entity_id
_entity_poly.type
_entity_poly.pdbx_seq_one_letter_code
_entity_poly.pdbx_strand_id
1 'polypeptide(L)'
;MSVCVSAEESSTEIEKKFGKGALMRLGEKGAAANVEAVSTGILLLDVALGVGGMPCGRIVEVYGPESSGKTTVALHVIASVQNAGGIAAFIDAEHALDPLYARRLGVNIDDLLVSQPDSGEQALEIADTLIGSGAVGVVVVDSVAALVPRADIDGEMGDAHAGLQACLMSQAMRKLTAVASKLS
;
A
#
# COMPACT_ATOMS: atom_id res chain seq x y z
N MET A 1 13.69 37.97 -16.56
CA MET A 1 13.39 37.56 -17.96
C MET A 1 14.39 36.52 -18.49
N SER A 2 15.68 36.58 -18.15
CA SER A 2 16.69 35.57 -18.57
C SER A 2 16.48 34.14 -18.02
N VAL A 3 15.94 34.01 -16.81
CA VAL A 3 15.77 32.69 -16.13
C VAL A 3 14.57 31.87 -16.65
N CYS A 4 13.53 32.50 -17.19
CA CYS A 4 12.36 31.76 -17.70
C CYS A 4 12.68 31.03 -19.02
N VAL A 5 13.52 31.62 -19.88
CA VAL A 5 13.89 31.04 -21.17
C VAL A 5 14.71 29.76 -20.96
N SER A 6 15.64 29.75 -20.00
CA SER A 6 16.47 28.56 -19.73
C SER A 6 15.68 27.39 -19.16
N ALA A 7 14.58 27.66 -18.43
CA ALA A 7 13.71 26.62 -17.88
C ALA A 7 12.89 25.92 -18.97
N GLU A 8 12.43 26.66 -19.98
CA GLU A 8 11.66 26.12 -21.12
C GLU A 8 12.56 25.32 -22.07
N GLU A 9 13.79 25.79 -22.30
CA GLU A 9 14.82 25.06 -23.05
C GLU A 9 15.19 23.74 -22.36
N SER A 10 15.43 23.79 -21.04
CA SER A 10 15.73 22.59 -20.23
C SER A 10 14.56 21.59 -20.23
N SER A 11 13.32 22.09 -20.16
CA SER A 11 12.12 21.25 -20.23
C SER A 11 12.03 20.51 -21.57
N THR A 12 12.30 21.23 -22.68
CA THR A 12 12.27 20.65 -24.02
C THR A 12 13.38 19.62 -24.23
N GLU A 13 14.58 19.84 -23.68
CA GLU A 13 15.66 18.84 -23.72
C GLU A 13 15.31 17.58 -22.92
N ILE A 14 14.68 17.74 -21.75
CA ILE A 14 14.25 16.63 -20.90
C ILE A 14 13.18 15.80 -21.61
N GLU A 15 12.17 16.42 -22.21
CA GLU A 15 11.14 15.68 -22.97
C GLU A 15 11.71 14.97 -24.20
N LYS A 16 12.70 15.55 -24.88
CA LYS A 16 13.38 14.88 -26.01
C LYS A 16 14.18 13.66 -25.56
N LYS A 17 14.85 13.71 -24.40
CA LYS A 17 15.69 12.62 -23.88
C LYS A 17 14.88 11.51 -23.22
N PHE A 18 13.82 11.86 -22.51
CA PHE A 18 13.11 10.94 -21.60
C PHE A 18 11.64 10.70 -21.99
N GLY A 19 11.15 11.34 -23.05
CA GLY A 19 9.78 11.18 -23.57
C GLY A 19 8.84 12.32 -23.15
N LYS A 20 7.70 12.42 -23.86
CA LYS A 20 6.65 13.40 -23.54
C LYS A 20 6.13 13.18 -22.12
N GLY A 21 5.98 14.26 -21.36
CA GLY A 21 5.52 14.21 -19.97
C GLY A 21 6.61 13.86 -18.94
N ALA A 22 7.87 13.73 -19.37
CA ALA A 22 9.01 13.57 -18.45
C ALA A 22 9.22 14.79 -17.52
N LEU A 23 8.73 15.97 -17.93
CA LEU A 23 8.68 17.16 -17.10
C LEU A 23 7.39 17.92 -17.42
N MET A 24 6.55 18.15 -16.41
CA MET A 24 5.27 18.86 -16.56
C MET A 24 5.14 19.88 -15.44
N ARG A 25 4.38 20.96 -15.69
CA ARG A 25 4.05 21.89 -14.60
C ARG A 25 2.97 21.23 -13.75
N LEU A 26 3.17 21.23 -12.43
CA LEU A 26 2.26 20.57 -11.48
C LEU A 26 0.80 21.06 -11.59
N GLY A 27 0.59 22.31 -12.03
CA GLY A 27 -0.73 22.91 -12.23
C GLY A 27 -1.31 22.79 -13.65
N GLU A 28 -0.63 22.15 -14.59
CA GLU A 28 -1.18 21.94 -15.93
C GLU A 28 -2.37 20.98 -15.87
N LYS A 29 -3.45 21.34 -16.58
CA LYS A 29 -4.67 20.52 -16.67
C LYS A 29 -4.29 19.13 -17.23
N GLY A 30 -4.39 18.10 -16.37
CA GLY A 30 -3.94 16.74 -16.66
C GLY A 30 -2.85 16.21 -15.71
N ALA A 31 -2.12 17.08 -15.00
CA ALA A 31 -1.14 16.69 -13.99
C ALA A 31 -1.80 16.26 -12.66
N ALA A 32 -2.95 16.86 -12.33
CA ALA A 32 -3.84 16.38 -11.28
C ALA A 32 -4.72 15.27 -11.88
N ALA A 33 -4.24 14.03 -11.89
CA ALA A 33 -5.12 12.88 -12.03
C ALA A 33 -6.14 12.93 -10.88
N ASN A 34 -7.44 12.81 -11.17
CA ASN A 34 -8.42 12.59 -10.12
C ASN A 34 -8.01 11.31 -9.39
N VAL A 35 -7.53 11.44 -8.16
CA VAL A 35 -7.11 10.29 -7.36
C VAL A 35 -8.39 9.62 -6.88
N GLU A 36 -8.69 8.46 -7.47
CA GLU A 36 -9.75 7.59 -6.96
C GLU A 36 -9.40 7.17 -5.53
N ALA A 37 -10.40 7.13 -4.64
CA ALA A 37 -10.22 6.79 -3.24
C ALA A 37 -11.36 5.93 -2.72
N VAL A 38 -11.02 5.05 -1.78
CA VAL A 38 -11.97 4.21 -1.03
C VAL A 38 -12.17 4.81 0.36
N SER A 39 -13.42 4.96 0.80
CA SER A 39 -13.72 5.43 2.15
C SER A 39 -13.02 4.59 3.21
N THR A 40 -12.44 5.25 4.21
CA THR A 40 -11.85 4.59 5.37
C THR A 40 -12.88 4.00 6.32
N GLY A 41 -14.17 4.26 6.10
CA GLY A 41 -15.25 3.96 7.05
C GLY A 41 -15.31 4.96 8.22
N ILE A 42 -14.40 5.93 8.27
CA ILE A 42 -14.27 6.94 9.32
C ILE A 42 -14.39 8.32 8.66
N LEU A 43 -15.57 8.94 8.74
CA LEU A 43 -15.86 10.22 8.08
C LEU A 43 -14.80 11.31 8.35
N LEU A 44 -14.36 11.43 9.60
CA LEU A 44 -13.36 12.45 9.97
C LEU A 44 -12.01 12.19 9.31
N LEU A 45 -11.63 10.92 9.09
CA LEU A 45 -10.39 10.57 8.42
C LEU A 45 -10.50 10.81 6.91
N ASP A 46 -11.63 10.45 6.29
CA ASP A 46 -11.88 10.72 4.86
C ASP A 46 -11.80 12.22 4.53
N VAL A 47 -12.39 13.05 5.40
CA VAL A 47 -12.30 14.52 5.31
C VAL A 47 -10.87 14.99 5.50
N ALA A 48 -10.14 14.47 6.49
CA ALA A 48 -8.77 14.88 6.77
C ALA A 48 -7.79 14.50 5.64
N LEU A 49 -8.01 13.39 4.94
CA LEU A 49 -7.20 12.96 3.80
C LEU A 49 -7.40 13.84 2.56
N GLY A 50 -8.49 14.61 2.48
CA GLY A 50 -8.75 15.60 1.42
C GLY A 50 -9.12 15.01 0.05
N VAL A 51 -8.90 13.71 -0.15
CA VAL A 51 -9.30 12.95 -1.36
C VAL A 51 -10.53 12.06 -1.12
N GLY A 52 -11.12 12.11 0.08
CA GLY A 52 -12.34 11.37 0.42
C GLY A 52 -12.12 9.91 0.84
N GLY A 53 -10.88 9.51 1.13
CA GLY A 53 -10.56 8.16 1.58
C GLY A 53 -9.10 7.75 1.33
N MET A 54 -8.82 6.45 1.40
CA MET A 54 -7.53 5.88 1.03
C MET A 54 -7.37 5.89 -0.49
N PRO A 55 -6.27 6.43 -1.04
CA PRO A 55 -6.08 6.52 -2.48
C PRO A 55 -5.85 5.15 -3.14
N CYS A 56 -6.60 4.86 -4.21
CA CYS A 56 -6.48 3.64 -5.00
C CYS A 56 -5.14 3.59 -5.76
N GLY A 57 -4.60 2.39 -5.96
CA GLY A 57 -3.34 2.19 -6.68
C GLY A 57 -2.10 2.76 -5.97
N ARG A 58 -2.20 3.04 -4.66
CA ARG A 58 -1.11 3.57 -3.84
C ARG A 58 -0.83 2.68 -2.64
N ILE A 59 0.39 2.74 -2.15
CA ILE A 59 0.80 2.13 -0.89
C ILE A 59 0.55 3.16 0.22
N VAL A 60 -0.12 2.73 1.29
CA VAL A 60 -0.42 3.56 2.47
C VAL A 60 0.18 2.89 3.70
N GLU A 61 0.83 3.67 4.55
CA GLU A 61 1.38 3.22 5.83
C GLU A 61 0.54 3.79 6.98
N VAL A 62 0.10 2.91 7.89
CA VAL A 62 -0.57 3.27 9.13
C VAL A 62 0.31 2.79 10.28
N TYR A 63 0.94 3.73 10.99
CA TYR A 63 1.85 3.42 12.10
C TYR A 63 1.38 4.09 13.40
N GLY A 64 1.84 3.56 14.53
CA GLY A 64 1.49 4.05 15.85
C GLY A 64 1.73 3.02 16.94
N PRO A 65 1.59 3.41 18.22
CA PRO A 65 1.78 2.52 19.37
C PRO A 65 0.90 1.25 19.29
N GLU A 66 1.28 0.23 20.05
CA GLU A 66 0.41 -0.93 20.27
C GLU A 66 -0.95 -0.47 20.81
N SER A 67 -2.02 -1.14 20.39
CA SER A 67 -3.39 -0.81 20.78
C SER A 67 -3.88 0.60 20.38
N SER A 68 -3.19 1.30 19.48
CA SER A 68 -3.64 2.62 18.97
C SER A 68 -4.76 2.55 17.93
N GLY A 69 -5.25 1.35 17.57
CA GLY A 69 -6.33 1.14 16.61
C GLY A 69 -5.90 0.96 15.15
N LYS A 70 -4.62 0.65 14.86
CA LYS A 70 -4.10 0.42 13.48
C LYS A 70 -4.91 -0.64 12.73
N THR A 71 -5.01 -1.84 13.30
CA THR A 71 -5.78 -2.95 12.74
C THR A 71 -7.27 -2.61 12.65
N THR A 72 -7.82 -1.87 13.62
CA THR A 72 -9.21 -1.39 13.57
C THR A 72 -9.47 -0.50 12.35
N VAL A 73 -8.58 0.45 12.05
CA VAL A 73 -8.68 1.29 10.84
C VAL A 73 -8.57 0.42 9.58
N ALA A 74 -7.64 -0.52 9.54
CA ALA A 74 -7.46 -1.42 8.41
C ALA A 74 -8.72 -2.28 8.15
N LEU A 75 -9.34 -2.82 9.20
CA LEU A 75 -10.58 -3.59 9.12
C LEU A 75 -11.77 -2.73 8.65
N HIS A 76 -11.84 -1.44 9.04
CA HIS A 76 -12.85 -0.54 8.51
C HIS A 76 -12.67 -0.25 7.01
N VAL A 77 -11.44 -0.07 6.54
CA VAL A 77 -11.15 0.06 5.10
C VAL A 77 -11.57 -1.20 4.34
N ILE A 78 -11.27 -2.38 4.87
CA ILE A 78 -11.70 -3.67 4.31
C ILE A 78 -13.22 -3.75 4.22
N ALA A 79 -13.93 -3.43 5.30
CA ALA A 79 -15.39 -3.43 5.31
C ALA A 79 -15.96 -2.46 4.26
N SER A 80 -15.37 -1.27 4.09
CA SER A 80 -15.76 -0.31 3.07
C SER A 80 -15.58 -0.85 1.64
N VAL A 81 -14.45 -1.52 1.36
CA VAL A 81 -14.22 -2.17 0.05
C VAL A 81 -15.26 -3.26 -0.21
N GLN A 82 -15.49 -4.14 0.77
CA GLN A 82 -16.47 -5.21 0.64
C GLN A 82 -17.90 -4.68 0.44
N ASN A 83 -18.28 -3.63 1.16
CA ASN A 83 -19.58 -2.98 1.02
C ASN A 83 -19.77 -2.34 -0.37
N ALA A 84 -18.69 -1.93 -1.02
CA ALA A 84 -18.71 -1.46 -2.41
C ALA A 84 -18.71 -2.61 -3.44
N GLY A 85 -18.77 -3.88 -3.00
CA GLY A 85 -18.74 -5.07 -3.84
C GLY A 85 -17.34 -5.50 -4.27
N GLY A 86 -16.29 -4.91 -3.68
CA GLY A 86 -14.89 -5.26 -3.96
C GLY A 86 -14.40 -6.46 -3.14
N ILE A 87 -13.31 -7.06 -3.60
CA ILE A 87 -12.60 -8.14 -2.89
C ILE A 87 -11.51 -7.52 -2.02
N ALA A 88 -11.36 -8.01 -0.80
CA ALA A 88 -10.31 -7.59 0.12
C ALA A 88 -9.44 -8.77 0.55
N ALA A 89 -8.17 -8.49 0.83
CA ALA A 89 -7.23 -9.46 1.37
C ALA A 89 -6.50 -8.93 2.60
N PHE A 90 -6.21 -9.84 3.54
CA PHE A 90 -5.49 -9.57 4.77
C PHE A 90 -4.32 -10.55 4.91
N ILE A 91 -3.11 -10.02 4.92
CA ILE A 91 -1.87 -10.77 5.19
C ILE A 91 -1.59 -10.59 6.69
N ASP A 92 -1.98 -11.59 7.47
CA ASP A 92 -1.80 -11.64 8.92
C ASP A 92 -0.43 -12.22 9.23
N ALA A 93 0.60 -11.37 9.23
CA ALA A 93 1.96 -11.77 9.61
C ALA A 93 2.12 -11.84 11.14
N GLU A 94 1.28 -11.16 11.92
CA GLU A 94 1.30 -11.22 13.39
C GLU A 94 0.55 -12.43 13.97
N HIS A 95 -0.20 -13.17 13.14
CA HIS A 95 -1.06 -14.28 13.56
C HIS A 95 -2.06 -13.87 14.67
N ALA A 96 -2.55 -12.62 14.60
CA ALA A 96 -3.29 -11.97 15.67
C ALA A 96 -4.71 -11.53 15.28
N LEU A 97 -5.14 -11.80 14.04
CA LEU A 97 -6.46 -11.40 13.57
C LEU A 97 -7.58 -12.16 14.31
N ASP A 98 -8.49 -11.42 14.97
CA ASP A 98 -9.72 -11.96 15.57
C ASP A 98 -10.91 -11.86 14.58
N PRO A 99 -11.42 -13.00 14.05
CA PRO A 99 -12.54 -13.00 13.11
C PRO A 99 -13.85 -12.47 13.70
N LEU A 100 -14.08 -12.67 15.01
CA LEU A 100 -15.30 -12.18 15.68
C LEU A 100 -15.25 -10.66 15.82
N TYR A 101 -14.09 -10.10 16.13
CA TYR A 101 -13.90 -8.66 16.17
C TYR A 101 -14.05 -8.04 14.77
N ALA A 102 -13.42 -8.63 13.75
CA ALA A 102 -13.56 -8.19 12.36
C ALA A 102 -15.03 -8.18 11.89
N ARG A 103 -15.78 -9.26 12.17
CA ARG A 103 -17.21 -9.35 11.84
C ARG A 103 -18.03 -8.24 12.53
N ARG A 104 -17.71 -7.90 13.79
CA ARG A 104 -18.37 -6.80 14.51
C ARG A 104 -18.09 -5.42 13.91
N LEU A 105 -16.93 -5.25 13.26
CA LEU A 105 -16.58 -4.02 12.53
C LEU A 105 -17.20 -3.94 11.13
N GLY A 106 -17.98 -4.95 10.73
CA GLY A 106 -18.68 -4.97 9.43
C GLY A 106 -17.91 -5.67 8.32
N VAL A 107 -16.80 -6.35 8.64
CA VAL A 107 -16.08 -7.18 7.67
C VAL A 107 -16.91 -8.44 7.38
N ASN A 108 -17.13 -8.73 6.10
CA ASN A 108 -17.63 -10.01 5.66
C ASN A 108 -16.48 -11.03 5.70
N ILE A 109 -16.38 -11.77 6.80
CA ILE A 109 -15.30 -12.73 7.01
C ILE A 109 -15.41 -13.97 6.12
N ASP A 110 -16.59 -14.25 5.58
CA ASP A 110 -16.81 -15.42 4.72
C ASP A 110 -16.20 -15.21 3.33
N ASP A 111 -16.05 -13.94 2.90
CA ASP A 111 -15.46 -13.52 1.62
C ASP A 111 -14.09 -12.82 1.77
N LEU A 112 -13.56 -12.70 3.00
CA LEU A 112 -12.24 -12.09 3.22
C LEU A 112 -11.13 -13.10 2.90
N LEU A 113 -10.24 -12.74 1.96
CA LEU A 113 -9.04 -13.55 1.70
C LEU A 113 -8.03 -13.33 2.82
N VAL A 114 -7.61 -14.39 3.51
CA VAL A 114 -6.63 -14.30 4.60
C VAL A 114 -5.43 -15.18 4.26
N SER A 115 -4.23 -14.66 4.51
CA SER A 115 -2.99 -15.43 4.45
C SER A 115 -2.20 -15.25 5.73
N GLN A 116 -1.67 -16.35 6.27
CA GLN A 116 -0.74 -16.39 7.40
C GLN A 116 0.60 -16.91 6.87
N PRO A 117 1.50 -16.02 6.42
CA PRO A 117 2.75 -16.40 5.79
C PRO A 117 3.80 -16.83 6.83
N ASP A 118 4.64 -17.78 6.45
CA ASP A 118 5.78 -18.27 7.23
C ASP A 118 6.98 -17.32 7.18
N SER A 119 7.07 -16.41 6.18
CA SER A 119 8.18 -15.45 6.06
C SER A 119 7.77 -14.13 5.40
N GLY A 120 8.59 -13.09 5.62
CA GLY A 120 8.41 -11.77 5.01
C GLY A 120 8.43 -11.81 3.48
N GLU A 121 9.30 -12.64 2.87
CA GLU A 121 9.33 -12.83 1.42
C GLU A 121 8.01 -13.42 0.92
N GLN A 122 7.50 -14.46 1.58
CA GLN A 122 6.25 -15.09 1.20
C GLN A 122 5.07 -14.12 1.32
N ALA A 123 5.01 -13.36 2.41
CA ALA A 123 4.00 -12.33 2.62
C ALA A 123 3.96 -11.31 1.47
N LEU A 124 5.13 -10.81 1.06
CA LEU A 124 5.27 -9.79 0.02
C LEU A 124 5.04 -10.36 -1.39
N GLU A 125 5.39 -11.62 -1.65
CA GLU A 125 5.08 -12.33 -2.91
C GLU A 125 3.58 -12.57 -3.07
N ILE A 126 2.89 -12.93 -1.98
CA ILE A 126 1.43 -13.06 -1.98
C ILE A 126 0.78 -11.70 -2.25
N ALA A 127 1.24 -10.64 -1.57
CA ALA A 127 0.74 -9.29 -1.82
C ALA A 127 0.96 -8.85 -3.29
N ASP A 128 2.16 -9.07 -3.85
CA ASP A 128 2.47 -8.77 -5.26
C ASP A 128 1.57 -9.52 -6.23
N THR A 129 1.32 -10.81 -5.98
CA THR A 129 0.44 -11.64 -6.80
C THR A 129 -1.01 -11.14 -6.76
N LEU A 130 -1.51 -10.82 -5.57
CA LEU A 130 -2.89 -10.32 -5.38
C LEU A 130 -3.08 -8.96 -6.06
N ILE A 131 -2.14 -8.03 -5.87
CA ILE A 131 -2.18 -6.70 -6.50
C ILE A 131 -2.06 -6.85 -8.03
N GLY A 132 -1.13 -7.67 -8.51
CA GLY A 132 -0.92 -7.91 -9.94
C GLY A 132 -2.09 -8.57 -10.66
N SER A 133 -2.97 -9.28 -9.94
CA SER A 133 -4.19 -9.85 -10.51
C SER A 133 -5.23 -8.79 -10.91
N GLY A 134 -5.18 -7.60 -10.30
CA GLY A 134 -6.20 -6.55 -10.44
C GLY A 134 -7.58 -6.91 -9.88
N ALA A 135 -7.75 -8.08 -9.26
CA ALA A 135 -9.04 -8.54 -8.73
C ALA A 135 -9.32 -8.06 -7.30
N VAL A 136 -8.29 -7.62 -6.57
CA VAL A 136 -8.38 -7.24 -5.15
C VAL A 136 -8.38 -5.72 -5.03
N GLY A 137 -9.39 -5.16 -4.38
CA GLY A 137 -9.55 -3.72 -4.16
C GLY A 137 -8.70 -3.17 -3.00
N VAL A 138 -8.35 -4.01 -2.02
CA VAL A 138 -7.39 -3.66 -0.95
C VAL A 138 -6.64 -4.88 -0.46
N VAL A 139 -5.34 -4.73 -0.25
CA VAL A 139 -4.49 -5.70 0.45
C VAL A 139 -3.92 -5.03 1.70
N VAL A 140 -4.24 -5.57 2.87
CA VAL A 140 -3.67 -5.14 4.16
C VAL A 140 -2.57 -6.11 4.55
N VAL A 141 -1.44 -5.58 5.05
CA VAL A 141 -0.35 -6.37 5.64
C VAL A 141 -0.20 -5.96 7.09
N ASP A 142 -0.53 -6.85 8.02
CA ASP A 142 -0.45 -6.62 9.47
C ASP A 142 0.54 -7.62 10.11
N SER A 143 1.77 -7.23 10.45
CA SER A 143 2.38 -5.92 10.31
C SER A 143 3.77 -6.00 9.70
N VAL A 144 4.32 -4.84 9.30
CA VAL A 144 5.68 -4.75 8.73
C VAL A 144 6.73 -5.31 9.70
N ALA A 145 6.55 -5.10 11.01
CA ALA A 145 7.49 -5.58 12.03
C ALA A 145 7.58 -7.12 12.06
N ALA A 146 6.49 -7.81 11.70
CA ALA A 146 6.42 -9.27 11.62
C ALA A 146 6.90 -9.86 10.28
N LEU A 147 7.31 -9.03 9.31
CA LEU A 147 7.89 -9.49 8.04
C LEU A 147 9.35 -9.92 8.21
N VAL A 148 9.55 -11.04 8.89
CA VAL A 148 10.88 -11.60 9.19
C VAL A 148 11.44 -12.33 7.95
N PRO A 149 12.64 -11.98 7.45
CA PRO A 149 13.29 -12.71 6.35
C PRO A 149 13.53 -14.18 6.69
N ARG A 150 13.46 -15.08 5.70
CA ARG A 150 13.75 -16.52 5.92
C ARG A 150 15.11 -16.78 6.56
N ALA A 151 16.13 -16.02 6.15
CA ALA A 151 17.47 -16.14 6.71
C ALA A 151 17.51 -15.85 8.22
N ASP A 152 16.64 -14.97 8.72
CA ASP A 152 16.52 -14.68 10.16
C ASP A 152 15.75 -15.78 10.89
N ILE A 153 14.77 -16.41 10.24
CA ILE A 153 13.98 -17.52 10.79
C ILE A 153 14.81 -18.78 10.92
N ASP A 154 15.65 -19.07 9.91
CA ASP A 154 16.52 -20.25 9.86
C ASP A 154 17.82 -20.05 10.69
N GLY A 155 18.14 -18.82 11.06
CA GLY A 155 19.33 -18.46 11.84
C GLY A 155 19.20 -18.76 13.34
N GLU A 156 20.31 -18.68 14.07
CA GLU A 156 20.29 -18.84 15.52
C GLU A 156 19.98 -17.51 16.23
N MET A 157 19.32 -17.59 17.38
CA MET A 157 19.03 -16.41 18.19
C MET A 157 20.34 -15.75 18.65
N GLY A 158 20.60 -14.54 18.17
CA GLY A 158 21.84 -13.80 18.43
C GLY A 158 22.74 -13.63 17.20
N ASP A 159 22.41 -14.29 16.08
CA ASP A 159 23.09 -14.04 14.82
C ASP A 159 22.84 -12.60 14.33
N ALA A 160 23.93 -11.95 13.91
CA ALA A 160 23.90 -10.57 13.47
C ALA A 160 23.44 -10.47 12.01
N HIS A 161 22.14 -10.34 11.79
CA HIS A 161 21.55 -10.13 10.48
C HIS A 161 21.16 -8.66 10.24
N ALA A 162 22.16 -7.78 10.30
CA ALA A 162 21.93 -6.34 10.22
C ALA A 162 21.31 -5.92 8.87
N GLY A 163 20.06 -5.47 8.91
CA GLY A 163 19.41 -4.80 7.78
C GLY A 163 18.76 -5.71 6.73
N LEU A 164 18.62 -7.01 6.98
CA LEU A 164 17.97 -7.91 6.01
C LEU A 164 16.51 -7.51 5.73
N GLN A 165 15.74 -7.19 6.77
CA GLN A 165 14.35 -6.70 6.63
C GLN A 165 14.28 -5.39 5.81
N ALA A 166 15.21 -4.46 6.02
CA ALA A 166 15.25 -3.21 5.25
C ALA A 166 15.57 -3.44 3.76
N CYS A 167 16.47 -4.38 3.47
CA CYS A 167 16.78 -4.81 2.12
C CYS A 167 15.57 -5.46 1.44
N LEU A 168 14.88 -6.36 2.14
CA LEU A 168 13.67 -7.02 1.68
C LEU A 168 12.58 -6.00 1.34
N MET A 169 12.27 -5.09 2.27
CA MET A 169 11.27 -4.03 2.07
C MET A 169 11.64 -3.12 0.90
N SER A 170 12.92 -2.74 0.77
CA SER A 170 13.39 -1.92 -0.35
C SER A 170 13.18 -2.60 -1.71
N GLN A 171 13.39 -3.91 -1.78
CA GLN A 171 13.14 -4.69 -2.99
C GLN A 171 11.64 -4.82 -3.29
N ALA A 172 10.84 -5.13 -2.28
CA ALA A 172 9.40 -5.29 -2.42
C ALA A 172 8.71 -3.99 -2.84
N MET A 173 9.03 -2.86 -2.21
CA MET A 173 8.44 -1.56 -2.55
C MET A 173 8.69 -1.17 -4.01
N ARG A 174 9.87 -1.48 -4.57
CA ARG A 174 10.15 -1.24 -5.99
C ARG A 174 9.22 -2.03 -6.92
N LYS A 175 8.91 -3.29 -6.58
CA LYS A 175 7.99 -4.13 -7.36
C LYS A 175 6.55 -3.67 -7.17
N LEU A 176 6.11 -3.59 -5.92
CA LEU A 176 4.73 -3.27 -5.55
C LEU A 176 4.29 -1.90 -6.06
N THR A 177 5.14 -0.88 -5.96
CA THR A 177 4.83 0.47 -6.48
C THR A 177 4.58 0.44 -7.99
N ALA A 178 5.40 -0.32 -8.74
CA ALA A 178 5.29 -0.40 -10.19
C ALA A 178 4.06 -1.18 -10.66
N VAL A 179 3.55 -2.11 -9.84
CA VAL A 179 2.31 -2.85 -10.13
C VAL A 179 1.10 -2.02 -9.71
N ALA A 180 1.11 -1.45 -8.51
CA ALA A 180 0.01 -0.65 -7.97
C ALA A 180 -0.31 0.58 -8.84
N SER A 181 0.73 1.26 -9.37
CA SER A 181 0.54 2.44 -10.21
C SER A 181 -0.09 2.17 -11.59
N LYS A 182 -0.19 0.90 -12.01
CA LYS A 182 -0.85 0.51 -13.27
C LYS A 182 -2.35 0.29 -13.10
N LEU A 183 -2.82 0.24 -11.86
CA LEU A 183 -4.22 0.04 -11.50
C LEU A 183 -4.98 1.37 -11.32
N SER A 184 -4.27 2.51 -11.38
CA SER A 184 -4.81 3.87 -11.30
C SER A 184 -4.90 4.56 -12.66
#